data_AF-A0AA95KZE6-F1
#
_entry.id   AF-A0AA95KZE6-F1
#
_cell.length_a   1.000
_cell.length_b   1.000
_cell.length_c   1.000
_cell.angle_alpha   90.00
_cell.angle_beta   90.00
_cell.angle_gamma   90.00
#
_symmetry.space_group_name_H-M   'P 1'
#
loop_
_entity.id
_entity.type
_entity.pdbx_description
1 polymer ?
#
loop_
_entity_poly.entity_id
_entity_poly.type
_entity_poly.pdbx_seq_one_letter_code
_entity_poly.pdbx_strand_id
1 'polypeptide(L)'
;MKRVHSLAEIVEAVKEDQNPKKILLSQHETSRSAVTLGDEDTESGTRLRVKAVLEDSLYFSEEFTDDTLYEEANELIQELKETAQVTNVSEKEIEQAIKE
;
A
#
# COMPACT_ATOMS: atom_id res chain seq x y z
N MET A 1 11.85 -6.07 -10.62
CA MET A 1 10.49 -5.49 -10.51
C MET A 1 10.36 -4.12 -11.18
N LYS A 2 9.21 -3.81 -11.79
CA LYS A 2 8.84 -2.48 -12.29
C LYS A 2 8.08 -1.72 -11.19
N ARG A 3 8.49 -0.49 -10.90
CA ARG A 3 7.75 0.39 -9.97
C ARG A 3 6.56 1.01 -10.70
N VAL A 4 5.38 0.90 -10.10
CA VAL A 4 4.14 1.56 -10.54
C VAL A 4 3.82 2.74 -9.64
N HIS A 5 3.07 3.70 -10.19
CA HIS A 5 2.70 4.92 -9.47
C HIS A 5 1.30 4.85 -8.88
N SER A 6 0.51 3.82 -9.18
CA SER A 6 -0.84 3.66 -8.65
C SER A 6 -1.18 2.20 -8.37
N LEU A 7 -1.96 1.95 -7.31
CA LEU A 7 -2.54 0.63 -7.02
C LEU A 7 -3.43 0.14 -8.17
N ALA A 8 -4.11 1.06 -8.86
CA ALA A 8 -4.92 0.78 -10.04
C ALA A 8 -4.14 -0.01 -11.12
N GLU A 9 -2.86 0.32 -11.35
CA GLU A 9 -2.04 -0.43 -12.32
C GLU A 9 -1.86 -1.90 -11.90
N ILE A 10 -1.75 -2.17 -10.59
CA ILE A 10 -1.66 -3.54 -10.07
C ILE A 10 -3.00 -4.24 -10.24
N VAL A 11 -4.11 -3.56 -9.95
CA VAL A 11 -5.46 -4.10 -10.11
C VAL A 11 -5.72 -4.47 -11.57
N GLU A 12 -5.39 -3.58 -12.51
CA GLU A 12 -5.54 -3.83 -13.94
C GLU A 12 -4.65 -4.99 -14.40
N ALA A 13 -3.38 -5.03 -13.98
CA ALA A 13 -2.46 -6.13 -14.31
C ALA A 13 -2.88 -7.49 -13.73
N VAL A 14 -3.70 -7.48 -12.67
CA VAL A 14 -4.31 -8.67 -12.08
C VAL A 14 -5.59 -9.06 -12.81
N LYS A 15 -6.40 -8.08 -13.22
CA LYS A 15 -7.62 -8.28 -14.01
C LYS A 15 -7.32 -8.78 -15.43
N GLU A 16 -6.24 -8.29 -16.04
CA GLU A 16 -5.79 -8.71 -17.38
C GLU A 16 -5.19 -10.12 -17.39
N ASP A 17 -4.59 -10.56 -16.29
CA ASP A 17 -3.96 -11.88 -16.19
C ASP A 17 -4.97 -12.90 -15.67
N GLN A 18 -5.26 -13.94 -16.47
CA GLN A 18 -6.23 -14.98 -16.07
C GLN A 18 -5.74 -15.91 -14.95
N ASN A 19 -4.51 -15.71 -14.47
CA ASN A 19 -3.97 -16.47 -13.34
C ASN A 19 -4.12 -15.68 -12.04
N PRO A 20 -4.54 -16.32 -10.95
CA PRO A 20 -4.62 -15.67 -9.65
C PRO A 20 -3.20 -15.37 -9.15
N LYS A 21 -2.70 -14.17 -9.46
CA LYS A 21 -1.40 -13.69 -8.99
C LYS A 21 -1.44 -13.43 -7.50
N LYS A 22 -0.35 -13.77 -6.83
CA LYS A 22 -0.22 -13.48 -5.39
C LYS A 22 0.25 -12.04 -5.19
N ILE A 23 -0.50 -11.31 -4.38
CA ILE A 23 -0.23 -9.91 -4.07
C ILE A 23 0.21 -9.81 -2.62
N LEU A 24 1.39 -9.27 -2.39
CA LEU A 24 1.86 -8.97 -1.04
C LEU A 24 1.48 -7.53 -0.74
N LEU A 25 0.70 -7.31 0.32
CA LEU A 25 0.26 -5.98 0.73
C LEU A 25 0.79 -5.67 2.13
N SER A 26 1.38 -4.50 2.29
CA SER A 26 1.78 -3.96 3.59
C SER A 26 1.16 -2.59 3.77
N GLN A 27 0.41 -2.44 4.87
CA GLN A 27 -0.24 -1.20 5.25
C GLN A 27 0.31 -0.80 6.61
N HIS A 28 0.89 0.38 6.70
CA HIS A 28 1.43 0.90 7.94
C HIS A 28 0.84 2.28 8.22
N GLU A 29 -0.16 2.28 9.09
CA GLU A 29 -0.79 3.49 9.61
C GLU A 29 0.06 4.05 10.74
N THR A 30 0.58 5.25 10.54
CA THR A 30 1.28 5.99 11.58
C THR A 30 0.38 7.13 12.03
N SER A 31 -0.52 6.81 12.96
CA SER A 31 -1.22 7.83 13.73
C SER A 31 -0.20 8.46 14.67
N ARG A 32 0.16 9.72 14.45
CA ARG A 32 1.01 10.44 15.39
C ARG A 32 0.17 10.73 16.64
N SER A 33 0.07 9.74 17.53
CA SER A 33 -0.59 9.87 18.82
C SER A 33 -0.01 11.08 19.53
N ALA A 34 -0.85 12.09 19.73
CA ALA A 34 -0.53 13.37 20.33
C ALA A 34 0.02 13.19 21.74
N VAL A 35 1.33 13.01 21.87
CA VAL A 35 2.04 13.09 23.15
C VAL A 35 3.35 13.84 22.94
N THR A 36 3.26 15.14 22.69
CA THR A 36 4.24 16.10 23.21
C THR A 36 3.50 17.40 23.49
N LEU A 37 3.29 17.66 24.78
CA LEU A 37 2.93 18.96 25.31
C LEU A 37 3.97 19.99 24.84
N GLY A 38 3.58 20.93 23.99
CA GLY A 38 4.35 22.13 23.70
C GLY A 38 5.15 22.08 22.40
N ASP A 39 4.47 22.27 21.27
CA ASP A 39 4.91 23.21 20.22
C ASP A 39 3.71 23.53 19.32
N GLU A 40 3.34 24.80 19.22
CA GLU A 40 2.16 25.33 18.52
C GLU A 40 2.25 25.26 16.97
N ASP A 41 3.00 24.31 16.42
CA ASP A 41 3.25 24.24 14.96
C ASP A 41 3.41 22.79 14.45
N THR A 42 2.60 21.86 14.96
CA THR A 42 2.64 20.46 14.48
C THR A 42 1.45 20.15 13.56
N GLU A 43 1.73 20.10 12.26
CA GLU A 43 0.84 19.59 11.22
C GLU A 43 0.26 18.25 11.66
N SER A 44 -1.03 18.26 12.03
CA SER A 44 -1.79 17.09 12.44
C SER A 44 -2.12 16.28 11.19
N GLY A 45 -1.18 15.45 10.75
CA GLY A 45 -1.36 14.54 9.62
C GLY A 45 -1.21 13.10 10.06
N THR A 46 -2.26 12.29 9.90
CA THR A 46 -2.14 10.83 9.88
C THR A 46 -1.39 10.45 8.61
N ARG A 47 -0.36 9.61 8.73
CA ARG A 47 0.39 9.12 7.56
C ARG A 47 0.13 7.63 7.39
N LEU A 48 -0.53 7.25 6.29
CA LEU A 48 -0.66 5.86 5.89
C LEU A 48 0.40 5.57 4.83
N ARG A 49 1.27 4.60 5.09
CA ARG A 49 2.18 4.08 4.09
C ARG A 49 1.65 2.75 3.56
N VAL A 50 1.38 2.69 2.25
CA VAL A 50 0.95 1.46 1.58
C VAL A 50 2.06 1.00 0.65
N LYS A 51 2.37 -0.29 0.73
CA LYS A 51 3.26 -0.98 -0.19
C LYS A 51 2.55 -2.21 -0.73
N ALA A 52 2.55 -2.40 -2.04
CA ALA A 52 2.01 -3.60 -2.67
C ALA A 52 3.01 -4.17 -3.67
N VAL A 53 3.15 -5.49 -3.71
CA VAL A 53 3.99 -6.20 -4.68
C VAL A 53 3.15 -7.28 -5.35
N LEU A 54 3.18 -7.30 -6.68
CA LEU A 54 2.54 -8.30 -7.51
C LEU A 54 3.60 -9.29 -7.99
N GLU A 55 3.65 -10.50 -7.40
CA GLU A 55 4.40 -11.67 -7.88
C GLU A 55 5.74 -11.36 -8.60
N ASP A 56 6.58 -10.52 -7.99
CA ASP A 56 7.88 -10.07 -8.52
C ASP A 56 7.88 -9.27 -9.83
N SER A 57 6.70 -8.92 -10.33
CA SER A 57 6.54 -8.15 -11.55
C SER A 57 6.42 -6.65 -11.26
N LEU A 58 5.46 -6.27 -10.41
CA LEU A 58 5.13 -4.87 -10.11
C LEU A 58 5.30 -4.55 -8.62
N TYR A 59 5.76 -3.34 -8.35
CA TYR A 59 5.90 -2.80 -7.00
C TYR A 59 5.27 -1.41 -6.90
N PHE A 60 4.35 -1.25 -5.96
CA PHE A 60 3.73 0.02 -5.58
C PHE A 60 4.19 0.42 -4.18
N SER A 61 4.50 1.70 -4.00
CA SER A 61 4.75 2.29 -2.69
C SER A 61 4.38 3.75 -2.72
N GLU A 62 3.41 4.10 -1.90
CA GLU A 62 2.90 5.44 -1.72
C GLU A 62 2.63 5.73 -0.24
N GLU A 63 2.86 6.99 0.12
CA GLU A 63 2.55 7.51 1.44
C GLU A 63 1.40 8.50 1.29
N PHE A 64 0.25 8.14 1.84
CA PHE A 64 -0.94 8.96 1.89
C PHE A 64 -0.90 9.81 3.17
N THR A 65 -0.94 11.12 2.98
CA THR A 65 -1.02 12.11 4.06
C THR A 65 -2.38 12.79 4.13
N ASP A 66 -3.27 12.49 3.18
CA ASP A 66 -4.61 13.04 3.05
C ASP A 66 -5.66 11.95 3.33
N ASP A 67 -6.70 12.31 4.07
CA ASP A 67 -7.79 11.41 4.46
C ASP A 67 -8.59 10.92 3.25
N THR A 68 -8.72 11.75 2.21
CA THR A 68 -9.41 11.40 0.95
C THR A 68 -8.64 10.30 0.22
N LEU A 69 -7.33 10.50 0.08
CA LEU A 69 -6.46 9.53 -0.61
C LEU A 69 -6.36 8.21 0.16
N TYR A 70 -6.45 8.26 1.48
CA TYR A 70 -6.55 7.07 2.33
C TYR A 70 -7.79 6.24 1.97
N GLU A 71 -8.96 6.87 1.88
CA GLU A 71 -10.22 6.20 1.55
C GLU A 71 -10.14 5.54 0.17
N GLU A 72 -9.67 6.29 -0.85
CA GLU A 72 -9.50 5.79 -2.21
C GLU A 72 -8.53 4.59 -2.28
N ALA A 73 -7.39 4.68 -1.57
CA ALA A 73 -6.42 3.58 -1.53
C ALA A 73 -7.01 2.33 -0.87
N ASN A 74 -7.80 2.50 0.19
CA ASN A 74 -8.44 1.42 0.89
C ASN A 74 -9.52 0.74 0.03
N GLU A 75 -10.30 1.50 -0.75
CA GLU A 75 -11.24 0.95 -1.74
C GLU A 75 -10.51 0.09 -2.79
N LEU A 76 -9.40 0.58 -3.35
CA LEU A 76 -8.59 -0.19 -4.30
C LEU A 76 -8.00 -1.46 -3.69
N ILE A 77 -7.57 -1.40 -2.43
CA ILE A 77 -7.06 -2.55 -1.68
C ILE A 77 -8.16 -3.60 -1.46
N GLN A 78 -9.39 -3.18 -1.16
CA GLN A 78 -10.52 -4.11 -1.04
C GLN A 78 -10.81 -4.77 -2.39
N GLU A 79 -10.86 -3.99 -3.47
CA GLU A 79 -11.06 -4.54 -4.82
C GLU A 79 -9.97 -5.55 -5.20
N LEU A 80 -8.71 -5.26 -4.87
CA LEU A 80 -7.58 -6.18 -5.06
C LEU A 80 -7.77 -7.49 -4.30
N LYS A 81 -8.27 -7.45 -3.06
CA LYS A 81 -8.54 -8.64 -2.24
C LYS A 81 -9.67 -9.49 -2.79
N GLU A 82 -10.66 -8.87 -3.42
CA GLU A 82 -11.76 -9.58 -4.07
C GLU A 82 -11.34 -10.19 -5.41
N THR A 83 -10.45 -9.52 -6.14
CA THR A 83 -10.03 -9.94 -7.48
C THR A 83 -8.84 -10.92 -7.46
N ALA A 84 -7.98 -10.85 -6.45
CA ALA A 84 -6.77 -11.67 -6.35
C ALA A 84 -6.43 -12.11 -4.93
N GLN A 85 -5.46 -13.03 -4.84
CA GLN A 85 -4.97 -13.53 -3.57
C GLN A 85 -4.02 -12.52 -2.92
N VAL A 86 -4.60 -11.59 -2.16
CA VAL A 86 -3.85 -10.63 -1.35
C VAL A 86 -3.43 -11.26 -0.03
N THR A 87 -2.13 -11.24 0.24
CA THR A 87 -1.50 -11.65 1.48
C THR A 87 -0.99 -10.41 2.20
N ASN A 88 -1.56 -10.13 3.37
CA ASN A 88 -1.03 -9.07 4.23
C ASN A 88 0.32 -9.53 4.80
N VAL A 89 1.36 -8.73 4.57
CA VAL A 89 2.72 -8.98 5.05
C VAL A 89 3.30 -7.74 5.71
N SER A 90 4.37 -7.94 6.48
CA SER A 90 5.11 -6.82 7.08
C SER A 90 5.95 -6.10 6.02
N GLU A 91 6.31 -4.85 6.28
CA GLU A 91 7.17 -4.07 5.37
C GLU A 91 8.50 -4.79 5.07
N LYS A 92 9.04 -5.50 6.06
CA LYS A 92 10.27 -6.30 5.88
C LYS A 92 10.13 -7.39 4.82
N GLU A 93 8.98 -8.04 4.74
CA GLU A 93 8.73 -9.09 3.74
C GLU A 93 8.67 -8.50 2.33
N ILE A 94 8.04 -7.32 2.19
CA ILE A 94 8.07 -6.55 0.95
C ILE A 94 9.51 -6.17 0.59
N GLU A 95 10.28 -5.67 1.56
CA GLU A 95 11.69 -5.29 1.36
C GLU A 95 12.60 -6.46 0.98
N GLN A 96 12.27 -7.68 1.43
CA GLN A 96 12.94 -8.89 0.99
C GLN A 96 12.55 -9.26 -0.42
N ALA A 97 11.25 -9.24 -0.75
CA ALA A 97 10.76 -9.53 -2.08
C ALA A 97 11.40 -8.59 -3.13
N ILE A 98 11.46 -7.28 -2.88
CA ILE A 98 12.04 -6.31 -3.85
C ILE A 98 13.57 -6.42 -4.02
N LYS A 99 14.27 -7.18 -3.14
CA LYS A 99 15.73 -7.29 -3.12
C LYS A 99 16.28 -8.52 -3.83
N GLU A 100 15.43 -9.52 -4.09
CA GLU A 100 15.77 -10.71 -4.87
C GLU A 100 15.72 -10.45 -6.38
#